data_AF-A0A2N6ATZ9-F1
#
_entry.id   AF-A0A2N6ATZ9-F1
#
_cell.length_a   1.000
_cell.length_b   1.000
_cell.length_c   1.000
_cell.angle_alpha   90.00
_cell.angle_beta   90.00
_cell.angle_gamma   90.00
#
_symmetry.space_group_name_H-M   'P 1'
#
loop_
_entity.id
_entity.type
_entity.pdbx_description
1 polymer ?
#
loop_
_entity_poly.entity_id
_entity_poly.type
_entity_poly.pdbx_seq_one_letter_code
_entity_poly.pdbx_strand_id
1 'polypeptide(L)'
;IVVNNYEIPSVPIQIGKADYPDGIIEALEKKAKTTTLDAMGIAKGIGNPKTMNVVLLGALVKAMGITEIDWEEAIRNTVKERFIDINILAFNKGMEMVK
;
A
#
# COMPACT_ATOMS: atom_id res chain seq x y z
N ILE A 1 12.08 -2.11 -2.61
CA ILE A 1 11.16 -1.73 -1.52
C ILE A 1 9.86 -1.20 -2.11
N VAL A 2 8.74 -1.42 -1.42
CA VAL A 2 7.44 -0.84 -1.78
C VAL A 2 7.11 0.22 -0.74
N VAL A 3 6.77 1.43 -1.19
CA VAL A 3 6.57 2.60 -0.34
C VAL A 3 5.20 3.20 -0.62
N ASN A 4 4.45 3.46 0.44
CA ASN A 4 3.23 4.25 0.37
C ASN A 4 3.59 5.74 0.43
N ASN A 5 3.27 6.51 -0.61
CA ASN A 5 3.43 7.96 -0.60
C ASN A 5 2.23 8.65 0.08
N TYR A 6 1.98 8.24 1.32
CA TYR A 6 0.95 8.81 2.17
C TYR A 6 1.60 9.29 3.45
N GLU A 7 1.50 10.58 3.71
CA GLU A 7 2.07 11.19 4.89
C GLU A 7 1.28 10.82 6.14
N ILE A 8 2.00 10.40 7.18
CA ILE A 8 1.43 10.12 8.50
C ILE A 8 2.06 11.13 9.47
N PRO A 9 1.41 12.29 9.71
CA PRO A 9 2.00 13.35 10.51
C PRO A 9 2.09 12.90 11.98
N SER A 10 3.28 13.02 12.56
CA SER A 10 3.51 12.80 13.99
C SER A 10 2.94 13.96 14.81
N VAL A 11 2.83 13.80 16.14
CA VAL A 11 2.26 14.83 17.02
C VAL A 11 2.95 16.19 16.85
N PRO A 12 4.30 16.32 16.82
CA PRO A 12 4.96 17.61 16.59
C PRO A 12 4.56 18.29 15.28
N ILE A 13 4.36 17.51 14.22
CA ILE A 13 3.97 18.03 12.90
C ILE A 13 2.52 18.53 12.94
N GLN A 14 1.62 17.76 13.56
CA GLN A 14 0.21 18.14 13.66
C GLN A 14 -0.01 19.43 14.46
N ILE A 15 0.82 19.71 15.47
CA ILE A 15 0.75 20.93 16.27
C ILE A 15 1.62 22.08 15.72
N GLY A 16 2.16 21.94 14.51
CA GLY A 16 2.97 22.97 13.84
C GLY A 16 4.33 23.24 14.51
N LYS A 17 4.87 22.27 15.26
CA LYS A 17 6.19 22.36 15.90
C LYS A 17 7.31 21.70 15.10
N ALA A 18 6.99 21.06 13.99
CA ALA A 18 7.95 20.48 13.05
C ALA A 18 7.31 20.39 11.66
N ASP A 19 8.14 20.41 10.61
CA ASP A 19 7.70 20.16 9.25
C ASP A 19 7.77 18.65 8.92
N TYR A 20 6.97 18.20 7.96
CA TYR A 20 7.10 16.84 7.44
C TYR A 20 8.39 16.73 6.61
N PRO A 21 9.19 15.67 6.77
CA PRO A 21 10.46 15.57 6.06
C PRO A 21 10.27 15.36 4.55
N ASP A 22 10.95 16.18 3.76
CA ASP A 22 11.01 16.07 2.30
C ASP A 22 12.15 15.15 1.82
N GLY A 23 12.09 14.71 0.57
CA GLY A 23 13.22 14.06 -0.12
C GLY A 23 13.44 12.57 0.23
N ILE A 24 12.54 11.96 0.99
CA ILE A 24 12.70 10.57 1.46
C ILE A 24 12.60 9.57 0.32
N ILE A 25 11.70 9.78 -0.65
CA ILE A 25 11.52 8.86 -1.78
C ILE A 25 12.80 8.83 -2.63
N GLU A 26 13.35 10.00 -2.95
CA GLU A 26 14.59 10.17 -3.71
C GLU A 26 15.78 9.56 -2.96
N ALA A 27 15.83 9.72 -1.64
CA ALA A 27 16.86 9.11 -0.81
C ALA A 27 16.79 7.57 -0.80
N LEU A 28 15.58 7.01 -0.85
CA LEU A 28 15.36 5.57 -0.93
C LEU A 28 15.70 5.01 -2.31
N GLU A 29 15.28 5.67 -3.39
CA GLU A 29 15.61 5.32 -4.78
C GLU A 29 17.12 5.25 -5.04
N LYS A 30 17.92 6.13 -4.38
CA LYS A 30 19.39 6.08 -4.45
C LYS A 30 20.01 4.85 -3.79
N LYS A 31 19.28 4.17 -2.88
CA LYS A 31 19.79 3.05 -2.08
C LYS A 31 19.21 1.70 -2.50
N ALA A 32 18.01 1.68 -3.07
CA ALA A 32 17.31 0.46 -3.44
C ALA A 32 16.35 0.71 -4.61
N LYS A 33 16.04 -0.36 -5.35
CA LYS A 33 14.90 -0.35 -6.29
C LYS A 33 13.63 -0.04 -5.49
N THR A 34 12.98 1.07 -5.80
CA THR A 34 11.82 1.57 -5.04
C THR A 34 10.60 1.61 -5.95
N THR A 35 9.49 1.06 -5.46
CA THR A 35 8.17 1.19 -6.05
C THR A 35 7.36 2.07 -5.12
N THR A 36 6.96 3.24 -5.59
CA THR A 36 6.16 4.20 -4.84
C THR A 36 4.72 4.20 -5.35
N LEU A 37 3.74 4.19 -4.46
CA LEU A 37 2.32 4.29 -4.82
C LEU A 37 1.52 5.08 -3.77
N ASP A 38 0.43 5.74 -4.19
CA ASP A 38 -0.57 6.29 -3.28
C ASP A 38 -1.61 5.22 -2.92
N ALA A 39 -1.27 4.37 -1.94
CA ALA A 39 -2.17 3.30 -1.52
C ALA A 39 -3.43 3.83 -0.83
N MET A 40 -3.36 5.02 -0.20
CA MET A 40 -4.52 5.65 0.41
C MET A 40 -5.51 6.13 -0.64
N GLY A 41 -5.05 6.80 -1.69
CA GLY A 41 -5.86 7.24 -2.81
C GLY A 41 -6.53 6.07 -3.54
N ILE A 42 -5.78 4.99 -3.79
CA ILE A 42 -6.32 3.77 -4.39
C ILE A 42 -7.42 3.16 -3.50
N ALA A 43 -7.16 2.99 -2.20
CA ALA A 43 -8.12 2.42 -1.26
C ALA A 43 -9.39 3.28 -1.12
N LYS A 44 -9.25 4.61 -1.13
CA LYS A 44 -10.38 5.54 -1.19
C LYS A 44 -11.18 5.38 -2.49
N GLY A 45 -10.50 5.28 -3.63
CA GLY A 45 -11.13 5.14 -4.95
C GLY A 45 -11.96 3.86 -5.10
N ILE A 46 -11.60 2.79 -4.41
CA ILE A 46 -12.39 1.53 -4.37
C ILE A 46 -13.47 1.51 -3.28
N GLY A 47 -13.61 2.59 -2.51
CA GLY A 47 -14.71 2.79 -1.56
C GLY A 47 -14.42 2.40 -0.10
N ASN A 48 -13.20 1.99 0.25
CA ASN A 48 -12.84 1.71 1.64
C ASN A 48 -11.37 2.05 1.95
N PRO A 49 -11.07 3.19 2.57
CA PRO A 49 -9.69 3.57 2.89
C PRO A 49 -8.97 2.57 3.81
N LYS A 50 -9.69 1.71 4.53
CA LYS A 50 -9.09 0.70 5.41
C LYS A 50 -8.40 -0.44 4.66
N THR A 51 -8.58 -0.54 3.34
CA THR A 51 -7.91 -1.57 2.51
C THR A 51 -6.54 -1.14 2.00
N MET A 52 -6.02 0.03 2.39
CA MET A 52 -4.69 0.52 1.94
C MET A 52 -3.56 -0.48 2.18
N ASN A 53 -3.61 -1.24 3.29
CA ASN A 53 -2.62 -2.26 3.61
C ASN A 53 -2.65 -3.43 2.63
N VAL A 54 -3.84 -3.79 2.13
CA VAL A 54 -4.01 -4.86 1.15
C VAL A 54 -3.59 -4.40 -0.26
N VAL A 55 -3.76 -3.12 -0.59
CA VAL A 55 -3.12 -2.52 -1.78
C VAL A 55 -1.61 -2.64 -1.71
N LEU A 56 -0.99 -2.30 -0.57
CA LEU A 56 0.46 -2.45 -0.38
C LEU A 56 0.92 -3.91 -0.44
N LEU A 57 0.12 -4.84 0.09
CA LEU A 57 0.39 -6.27 -0.01
C LEU A 57 0.44 -6.74 -1.47
N GLY A 58 -0.55 -6.37 -2.28
CA GLY A 58 -0.57 -6.73 -3.70
C GLY A 58 0.65 -6.19 -4.45
N ALA A 59 1.01 -4.93 -4.21
CA ALA A 59 2.21 -4.34 -4.80
C ALA A 59 3.49 -5.09 -4.37
N LEU A 60 3.61 -5.44 -3.08
CA LEU A 60 4.75 -6.19 -2.56
C LEU A 60 4.86 -7.59 -3.18
N VAL A 61 3.75 -8.32 -3.25
CA VAL A 61 3.69 -9.67 -3.84
C VAL A 61 4.18 -9.64 -5.29
N LYS A 62 3.68 -8.69 -6.09
CA LYS A 62 4.10 -8.52 -7.48
C LYS A 62 5.58 -8.15 -7.58
N ALA A 63 6.05 -7.23 -6.74
CA ALA A 63 7.45 -6.80 -6.73
C ALA A 63 8.42 -7.92 -6.34
N MET A 64 7.98 -8.88 -5.52
CA MET A 64 8.76 -10.04 -5.10
C MET A 64 8.60 -11.25 -6.05
N GLY A 65 7.67 -11.21 -7.00
CA GLY A 65 7.40 -12.33 -7.91
C GLY A 65 6.71 -13.53 -7.24
N ILE A 66 6.02 -13.33 -6.12
CA ILE A 66 5.36 -14.42 -5.36
C ILE A 66 3.93 -14.62 -5.87
N THR A 67 3.76 -14.80 -7.18
CA THR A 67 2.42 -14.84 -7.81
C THR A 67 1.82 -16.23 -7.94
N GLU A 68 2.57 -17.28 -7.59
CA GLU A 68 2.13 -18.69 -7.65
C GLU A 68 1.24 -19.09 -6.46
N ILE A 69 1.14 -18.26 -5.43
CA ILE A 69 0.29 -18.51 -4.25
C ILE A 69 -1.13 -18.04 -4.55
N ASP A 70 -2.12 -18.80 -4.09
CA ASP A 70 -3.52 -18.35 -4.08
C ASP A 70 -3.74 -17.28 -2.99
N TRP A 71 -3.41 -16.03 -3.35
CA TRP A 71 -3.60 -14.89 -2.47
C TRP A 71 -5.07 -14.54 -2.26
N GLU A 72 -5.97 -14.89 -3.18
CA GLU A 72 -7.40 -14.67 -2.98
C GLU A 72 -7.93 -15.58 -1.87
N GLU A 73 -7.54 -16.85 -1.86
CA GLU A 73 -7.87 -17.78 -0.78
C GLU A 73 -7.28 -17.30 0.56
N ALA A 74 -6.02 -16.87 0.58
CA ALA A 74 -5.39 -16.33 1.79
C ALA A 74 -6.15 -15.10 2.34
N ILE A 75 -6.62 -14.21 1.46
CA ILE A 75 -7.43 -13.05 1.85
C ILE A 75 -8.78 -13.51 2.41
N ARG A 76 -9.48 -14.44 1.74
CA ARG A 76 -10.76 -15.00 2.19
C ARG A 76 -10.68 -15.60 3.59
N ASN A 77 -9.57 -16.28 3.90
CA ASN A 77 -9.33 -16.90 5.20
C ASN A 77 -8.93 -15.91 6.31
N THR A 78 -8.54 -14.67 5.96
CA THR A 78 -8.02 -13.69 6.91
C THR A 78 -9.01 -12.57 7.22
N VAL A 79 -9.81 -12.14 6.23
CA VAL A 79 -10.72 -11.00 6.38
C VAL A 79 -12.15 -11.46 6.68
N LYS A 80 -12.95 -10.60 7.33
CA LYS A 80 -14.37 -10.89 7.57
C LYS A 80 -15.11 -10.98 6.24
N GLU A 81 -16.06 -11.91 6.15
CA GLU A 81 -16.84 -12.23 4.96
C GLU A 81 -17.32 -10.98 4.18
N ARG A 82 -17.96 -10.03 4.87
CA ARG A 82 -18.46 -8.77 4.28
C ARG A 82 -17.40 -7.85 3.67
N PHE A 83 -16.11 -8.15 3.86
CA PHE A 83 -15.00 -7.35 3.35
C PHE A 83 -14.12 -8.14 2.37
N ILE A 84 -14.46 -9.38 2.02
CA ILE A 84 -13.64 -10.21 1.15
C ILE A 84 -13.44 -9.53 -0.21
N ASP A 85 -14.54 -9.22 -0.91
CA ASP A 85 -14.48 -8.75 -2.30
C ASP A 85 -13.72 -7.43 -2.43
N ILE A 86 -13.91 -6.51 -1.48
CA ILE A 86 -13.21 -5.22 -1.50
C ILE A 86 -11.72 -5.37 -1.18
N ASN A 87 -11.32 -6.36 -0.38
CA ASN A 87 -9.90 -6.63 -0.13
C ASN A 87 -9.25 -7.37 -1.31
N ILE A 88 -9.95 -8.27 -1.98
CA ILE A 88 -9.48 -8.88 -3.24
C ILE A 88 -9.27 -7.80 -4.31
N LEU A 89 -10.24 -6.89 -4.47
CA LEU A 89 -10.10 -5.75 -5.38
C LEU A 89 -8.90 -4.86 -5.01
N ALA A 90 -8.72 -4.56 -3.72
CA ALA A 90 -7.57 -3.80 -3.22
C ALA A 90 -6.24 -4.48 -3.56
N PHE A 91 -6.16 -5.78 -3.33
CA PHE A 91 -4.98 -6.59 -3.63
C PHE A 91 -4.62 -6.53 -5.12
N ASN A 92 -5.62 -6.77 -5.98
CA ASN A 92 -5.44 -6.74 -7.43
C ASN A 92 -5.00 -5.35 -7.91
N LYS A 93 -5.60 -4.28 -7.38
CA LYS A 93 -5.14 -2.91 -7.66
C LYS A 93 -3.70 -2.68 -7.23
N GLY A 94 -3.29 -3.23 -6.09
CA GLY A 94 -1.90 -3.23 -5.64
C GLY A 94 -0.95 -3.88 -6.65
N MET A 95 -1.30 -5.07 -7.14
CA MET A 95 -0.50 -5.79 -8.14
C MET A 95 -0.34 -5.01 -9.45
N GLU A 96 -1.40 -4.34 -9.92
CA GLU A 96 -1.38 -3.52 -11.14
C GLU A 96 -0.38 -2.35 -11.07
N MET A 97 -0.02 -1.88 -9.88
CA MET A 97 0.91 -0.74 -9.70
C MET A 97 2.38 -1.10 -9.93
N VAL A 98 2.70 -2.39 -10.09
CA VAL A 98 4.09 -2.85 -10.23
C VAL A 98 4.30 -3.49 -11.60
N LYS A 99 5.23 -2.88 -12.35
CA LYS A 99 5.68 -3.36 -13.67
C LYS A 99 6.68 -4.50 -13.56
#